data_AF-A0A7C0Z4L5-F1
#
_entry.id   AF-A0A7C0Z4L5-F1
#
_cell.length_a   1.000
_cell.length_b   1.000
_cell.length_c   1.000
_cell.angle_alpha   90.00
_cell.angle_beta   90.00
_cell.angle_gamma   90.00
#
_symmetry.space_group_name_H-M   'P 1'
#
loop_
_entity.id
_entity.type
_entity.pdbx_description
1 polymer ?
#
loop_
_entity_poly.entity_id
_entity_poly.type
_entity_poly.pdbx_seq_one_letter_code
_entity_poly.pdbx_strand_id
1 'polypeptide(L)'
;MLAALVEEVGELARLLNALAGPKRPKAGEGVGDLALELADILFSVICIANYYGVDLDEAFRRVLEKYDRRDAGRWTPKRRGR
;
A
#
# COMPACT_ATOMS: atom_id res chain seq x y z
N MET A 1 -4.75 16.41 6.95
CA MET A 1 -3.93 15.28 6.46
C MET A 1 -4.64 13.95 6.56
N LEU A 2 -5.36 13.62 7.64
CA LEU A 2 -6.17 12.40 7.67
C LEU A 2 -7.24 12.35 6.55
N ALA A 3 -7.94 13.47 6.31
CA ALA A 3 -8.93 13.53 5.23
C ALA A 3 -8.32 13.25 3.84
N ALA A 4 -7.18 13.88 3.53
CA ALA A 4 -6.44 13.63 2.29
C ALA A 4 -6.01 12.16 2.18
N LEU A 5 -5.42 11.57 3.23
CA LEU A 5 -5.07 10.15 3.23
C LEU A 5 -6.28 9.24 2.94
N VAL A 6 -7.46 9.56 3.49
CA VAL A 6 -8.69 8.78 3.26
C VAL A 6 -9.20 8.95 1.82
N GLU A 7 -9.05 10.14 1.25
CA GLU A 7 -9.36 10.43 -0.15
C GLU A 7 -8.49 9.58 -1.09
N GLU A 8 -7.15 9.64 -0.95
CA GLU A 8 -6.21 8.88 -1.79
C GLU A 8 -6.43 7.37 -1.67
N VAL A 9 -6.71 6.86 -0.46
CA VAL A 9 -7.05 5.44 -0.27
C VAL A 9 -8.35 5.06 -0.98
N GLY A 10 -9.31 5.99 -1.05
CA GLY A 10 -10.56 5.81 -1.80
C GLY A 10 -10.34 5.76 -3.31
N GLU A 11 -9.46 6.62 -3.84
CA GLU A 11 -9.08 6.64 -5.25
C GLU A 11 -8.34 5.35 -5.64
N LEU A 12 -7.33 4.96 -4.84
CA LEU A 12 -6.65 3.67 -4.98
C LEU A 12 -7.64 2.48 -4.95
N ALA A 13 -8.62 2.50 -4.04
CA ALA A 13 -9.60 1.42 -3.94
C ALA A 13 -10.48 1.33 -5.20
N ARG A 14 -10.88 2.46 -5.80
CA ARG A 14 -11.60 2.47 -7.09
C ARG A 14 -10.72 1.93 -8.21
N LEU A 15 -9.46 2.34 -8.26
CA LEU A 15 -8.50 1.89 -9.25
C LEU A 15 -8.25 0.38 -9.18
N LEU A 16 -7.99 -0.17 -7.99
CA LEU A 16 -7.79 -1.62 -7.81
C LEU A 16 -9.04 -2.41 -8.18
N ASN A 17 -10.24 -1.89 -7.90
CA ASN A 17 -11.49 -2.51 -8.34
C ASN A 17 -11.65 -2.49 -9.87
N ALA A 18 -11.21 -1.44 -10.54
CA ALA A 18 -11.21 -1.40 -12.00
C ALA A 18 -10.20 -2.38 -12.63
N LEU A 19 -9.03 -2.56 -11.99
CA LEU A 19 -7.96 -3.43 -12.48
C LEU A 19 -8.21 -4.93 -12.20
N ALA A 20 -8.68 -5.27 -11.01
CA ALA A 20 -8.75 -6.64 -10.52
C ALA A 20 -10.16 -7.08 -10.08
N GLY A 21 -11.14 -6.18 -10.10
CA GLY A 21 -12.50 -6.47 -9.68
C GLY A 21 -13.35 -7.18 -10.75
N PRO A 22 -14.50 -7.73 -10.35
CA PRO A 22 -15.39 -8.47 -11.25
C PRO A 22 -16.11 -7.58 -12.27
N LYS A 23 -16.14 -6.26 -12.04
CA LYS A 23 -16.81 -5.29 -12.90
C LYS A 23 -15.78 -4.53 -13.71
N ARG A 24 -15.71 -4.81 -15.01
CA ARG A 24 -14.81 -4.11 -15.93
C ARG A 24 -15.20 -2.63 -16.03
N PRO A 25 -14.22 -1.70 -16.03
CA PRO A 25 -14.48 -0.28 -16.28
C PRO A 25 -15.13 -0.08 -17.65
N LYS A 26 -15.85 1.04 -17.80
CA LYS A 26 -16.49 1.35 -19.08
C LYS A 26 -15.43 1.62 -20.15
N ALA A 27 -15.75 1.32 -21.41
CA ALA A 27 -14.87 1.65 -22.53
C ALA A 27 -14.61 3.17 -22.57
N GLY A 28 -13.34 3.57 -22.50
CA GLY A 28 -12.92 4.98 -22.49
C GLY A 28 -12.78 5.61 -21.10
N GLU A 29 -13.05 4.87 -20.03
CA GLU A 29 -12.77 5.33 -18.66
C GLU A 29 -11.25 5.28 -18.42
N GLY A 30 -10.64 6.44 -18.19
CA GLY A 30 -9.23 6.54 -17.85
C GLY A 30 -8.97 5.81 -16.54
N VAL A 31 -8.15 4.76 -16.59
CA VAL A 31 -7.70 4.06 -15.40
C VAL A 31 -6.61 4.94 -14.78
N GLY A 32 -6.83 5.40 -13.54
CA GLY A 32 -5.86 6.21 -12.80
C GLY A 32 -4.48 5.53 -12.72
N ASP A 33 -3.44 6.32 -12.45
CA ASP A 33 -2.07 5.80 -12.39
C ASP A 33 -1.79 5.20 -11.01
N LEU A 34 -1.71 3.87 -10.95
CA LEU A 34 -1.47 3.13 -9.70
C LEU A 34 -0.21 3.58 -8.97
N ALA A 35 0.84 3.97 -9.70
CA ALA A 35 2.08 4.41 -9.08
C ALA A 35 1.90 5.76 -8.38
N LEU A 36 1.13 6.68 -8.98
CA LEU A 36 0.86 8.00 -8.40
C LEU A 36 -0.03 7.89 -7.16
N GLU A 37 -1.13 7.13 -7.24
CA GLU A 37 -2.02 6.89 -6.09
C GLU A 37 -1.28 6.33 -4.86
N LEU A 38 -0.36 5.37 -5.11
CA LEU A 38 0.47 4.81 -4.05
C LEU A 38 1.46 5.83 -3.49
N ALA A 39 1.99 6.72 -4.34
CA ALA A 39 2.90 7.79 -3.94
C ALA A 39 2.18 8.85 -3.09
N ASP A 40 0.95 9.22 -3.43
CA ASP A 40 0.15 10.21 -2.71
C ASP A 40 -0.26 9.72 -1.31
N ILE A 41 -0.56 8.43 -1.18
CA ILE A 41 -0.74 7.77 0.13
C ILE A 41 0.55 7.85 0.95
N LEU A 42 1.69 7.48 0.37
CA LEU A 42 2.98 7.50 1.07
C LEU A 42 3.33 8.92 1.51
N PHE A 43 3.15 9.91 0.64
CA PHE A 43 3.35 11.32 0.94
C PHE A 43 2.47 11.80 2.09
N SER A 44 1.19 11.42 2.08
CA SER A 44 0.25 11.74 3.15
C SER A 44 0.66 11.15 4.50
N VAL A 45 1.16 9.90 4.51
CA VAL A 45 1.70 9.25 5.71
C VAL A 45 2.95 9.98 6.22
N ILE A 46 3.88 10.35 5.33
CA ILE A 46 5.08 11.12 5.67
C ILE A 46 4.70 12.47 6.29
N CYS A 47 3.73 13.18 5.71
CA CYS A 47 3.24 14.46 6.24
C CYS A 47 2.66 14.30 7.66
N ILE A 48 1.88 13.24 7.90
CA ILE A 48 1.32 12.94 9.22
C ILE A 48 2.43 12.65 10.22
N ALA A 49 3.40 11.80 9.86
CA ALA A 49 4.53 11.46 10.73
C ALA A 49 5.35 12.70 11.14
N ASN A 50 5.68 13.55 10.16
CA ASN A 50 6.40 14.81 10.40
C ASN A 50 5.63 15.73 11.34
N TYR A 51 4.31 15.89 11.15
CA TYR A 51 3.49 16.76 11.99
C TYR A 51 3.45 16.31 13.46
N TYR A 52 3.40 15.00 13.71
CA TYR A 52 3.35 14.44 15.07
C TYR A 52 4.74 14.13 15.67
N GLY A 53 5.83 14.41 14.94
CA GLY A 53 7.19 14.12 15.42
C GLY A 53 7.50 12.62 15.52
N VAL A 54 6.91 11.81 14.65
CA VAL A 54 7.15 10.37 14.58
C VAL A 54 8.35 10.09 13.68
N ASP A 55 9.35 9.41 14.22
CA ASP A 55 10.43 8.81 13.42
C ASP A 55 9.88 7.61 12.64
N LEU A 56 9.52 7.85 11.38
CA LEU A 56 8.90 6.85 10.52
C LEU A 56 9.88 5.74 10.13
N ASP A 57 11.18 6.04 10.03
CA ASP A 57 12.21 5.06 9.66
C ASP A 57 12.41 4.04 10.79
N GLU A 58 12.49 4.50 12.04
CA GLU A 58 12.54 3.63 13.22
C GLU A 58 11.26 2.79 13.35
N ALA A 59 10.09 3.42 13.20
CA ALA A 59 8.81 2.71 13.27
C ALA A 59 8.70 1.63 12.17
N PHE A 60 9.13 1.94 10.95
CA PHE A 60 9.10 1.02 9.83
C PHE A 60 10.04 -0.18 10.03
N ARG A 61 11.27 0.06 10.50
CA ARG A 61 12.22 -1.04 10.83
C ARG A 61 11.65 -2.00 11.86
N ARG A 62 11.03 -1.50 12.93
CA ARG A 62 10.38 -2.33 13.96
C ARG A 62 9.24 -3.19 13.41
N VAL A 63 8.48 -2.66 12.44
CA VAL A 63 7.41 -3.42 11.77
C VAL A 63 7.99 -4.53 10.90
N LEU A 64 9.05 -4.26 10.13
CA LEU A 64 9.72 -5.27 9.31
C LEU A 64 10.32 -6.40 10.17
N GLU A 65 10.99 -6.09 11.27
CA GLU A 65 11.50 -7.09 12.21
C GLU A 65 10.39 -7.97 12.79
N LYS A 66 9.21 -7.39 13.07
CA LYS A 66 8.05 -8.14 13.57
C LYS A 66 7.54 -9.13 12.51
N TYR A 67 7.50 -8.74 11.24
CA TYR A 67 7.11 -9.65 10.15
C TYR A 67 8.15 -10.76 9.95
N ASP A 68 9.44 -10.42 9.96
CA ASP A 68 10.53 -11.40 9.84
C ASP A 68 10.46 -12.46 10.95
N ARG A 69 10.33 -12.04 12.21
CA ARG A 69 10.18 -12.96 13.35
C ARG A 69 8.89 -13.78 13.29
N ARG A 70 7.79 -13.21 12.77
CA ARG A 70 6.51 -13.92 12.63
C ARG A 70 6.58 -14.99 11.54
N ASP A 71 7.23 -14.69 10.43
CA ASP A 71 7.28 -15.56 9.25
C ASP A 71 8.50 -16.50 9.23
N ALA A 72 9.42 -16.37 10.19
CA ALA A 72 10.59 -17.23 10.39
C ALA A 72 10.27 -18.75 10.45
N GLY A 73 9.03 -19.13 10.82
CA GLY A 73 8.58 -20.53 10.85
C GLY A 73 7.63 -20.93 9.71
N ARG A 74 7.30 -20.03 8.79
CA ARG A 74 6.17 -20.19 7.86
C ARG A 74 6.57 -20.52 6.42
N TRP A 75 7.87 -20.44 6.11
CA TRP A 75 8.38 -20.74 4.78
C TRP A 75 8.76 -22.22 4.65
N THR A 76 7.88 -23.01 4.02
CA THR A 76 8.30 -24.26 3.38
C THR A 76 8.80 -23.90 1.97
N PRO A 77 10.09 -24.08 1.65
CA PRO A 77 10.58 -23.87 0.29
C PRO A 77 9.75 -24.76 -0.65
N LYS A 78 9.05 -24.17 -1.62
CA LYS A 78 8.47 -24.97 -2.71
C LYS A 78 9.64 -25.64 -3.41
N ARG A 79 9.75 -26.98 -3.29
CA ARG A 79 10.66 -27.78 -4.09
C ARG A 79 10.43 -27.37 -5.55
N ARG A 80 11.43 -26.74 -6.19
CA ARG A 80 11.45 -26.63 -7.64
C ARG A 80 11.34 -28.05 -8.19
N GLY A 81 10.19 -28.39 -8.73
CA GLY A 81 10.02 -29.60 -9.52
C GLY A 81 11.04 -29.56 -10.66
N ARG A 82 11.72 -30.69 -10.87
CA ARG A 82 12.60 -30.92 -12.01
C ARG A 82 11.81 -30.87 -13.31
#